data_AF-A0A3D4D9P9-F1
#
_entry.id   AF-A0A3D4D9P9-F1
#
_cell.length_a   1.000
_cell.length_b   1.000
_cell.length_c   1.000
_cell.angle_alpha   90.00
_cell.angle_beta   90.00
_cell.angle_gamma   90.00
#
_symmetry.space_group_name_H-M   'P 1'
#
loop_
_entity.id
_entity.type
_entity.pdbx_description
1 polymer ?
#
loop_
_entity_poly.entity_id
_entity_poly.type
_entity_poly.pdbx_seq_one_letter_code
_entity_poly.pdbx_strand_id
1 'polypeptide(L)'
;MTALERLYNAAVVPVVVLDDAADAVPTAKALLAGGVDVMEITFRTAAAADSITAVAKECPDMLVGAGTVITLEQCKKAVACGAKFIVSPGYSEEVVSWCVENNVAITPGCVTPTEIM
;
A
#
# COMPACT_ATOMS: atom_id res chain seq x y z
N MET A 1 2.34 -14.12 -10.01
CA MET A 1 1.10 -13.38 -9.72
C MET A 1 1.47 -11.93 -9.47
N THR A 2 0.82 -10.99 -10.15
CA THR A 2 1.03 -9.55 -9.99
C THR A 2 0.43 -9.03 -8.68
N ALA A 3 0.76 -7.81 -8.27
CA ALA A 3 0.14 -7.19 -7.11
C ALA A 3 -1.39 -7.03 -7.30
N LEU A 4 -1.84 -6.63 -8.49
CA LEU A 4 -3.27 -6.49 -8.80
C LEU A 4 -4.03 -7.82 -8.77
N GLU A 5 -3.43 -8.91 -9.27
CA GLU A 5 -4.02 -10.26 -9.17
C GLU A 5 -4.16 -10.72 -7.72
N ARG A 6 -3.17 -10.42 -6.86
CA ARG A 6 -3.26 -10.70 -5.42
C ARG A 6 -4.34 -9.88 -4.75
N LEU A 7 -4.43 -8.58 -5.04
CA LEU A 7 -5.49 -7.71 -4.52
C LEU A 7 -6.88 -8.24 -4.90
N TYR A 8 -7.06 -8.68 -6.15
CA TYR A 8 -8.29 -9.30 -6.62
C TYR A 8 -8.63 -10.59 -5.84
N ASN A 9 -7.64 -11.47 -5.62
CA ASN A 9 -7.83 -12.74 -4.92
C ASN A 9 -8.04 -12.60 -3.41
N ALA A 10 -7.49 -11.56 -2.78
CA ALA A 10 -7.60 -11.34 -1.35
C ALA A 10 -9.04 -11.03 -0.90
N ALA A 11 -9.91 -10.55 -1.81
CA ALA A 11 -11.29 -10.09 -1.60
C ALA A 11 -11.45 -8.91 -0.62
N VAL A 12 -10.57 -8.77 0.38
CA VAL A 12 -10.54 -7.72 1.38
C VAL A 12 -9.11 -7.20 1.50
N VAL A 13 -8.96 -5.88 1.47
CA VAL A 13 -7.69 -5.20 1.75
C VAL A 13 -7.84 -4.42 3.05
N PRO A 14 -7.13 -4.80 4.14
CA PRO A 14 -7.21 -4.08 5.40
C PRO A 14 -6.42 -2.76 5.29
N VAL A 15 -7.10 -1.65 5.59
CA VAL A 15 -6.51 -0.32 5.72
C VAL A 15 -5.93 -0.20 7.12
N VAL A 16 -4.61 -0.21 7.24
CA VAL A 16 -3.90 -0.26 8.52
C VAL A 16 -3.27 1.09 8.85
N VAL A 17 -3.53 1.57 10.06
CA VAL A 17 -2.91 2.76 10.65
C VAL A 17 -2.08 2.29 11.84
N LEU A 18 -0.80 2.66 11.87
CA LEU A 18 0.14 2.27 12.93
C LEU A 18 0.76 3.54 13.50
N ASP A 19 0.69 3.74 14.81
CA ASP A 19 1.36 4.87 15.46
C ASP A 19 2.83 4.55 15.77
N ASP A 20 3.17 3.26 15.93
CA ASP A 20 4.54 2.76 16.13
C ASP A 20 4.87 1.68 15.08
N ALA A 21 6.06 1.76 14.50
CA ALA A 21 6.54 0.79 13.52
C ALA A 21 6.80 -0.59 14.14
N ALA A 22 7.01 -0.67 15.46
CA ALA A 22 7.16 -1.93 16.18
C ALA A 22 5.92 -2.83 16.07
N ASP A 23 4.74 -2.25 15.87
CA ASP A 23 3.47 -2.99 15.76
C ASP A 23 3.24 -3.56 14.35
N ALA A 24 4.03 -3.15 13.35
CA ALA A 24 3.82 -3.51 11.95
C ALA A 24 3.98 -5.02 11.69
N VAL A 25 5.10 -5.60 12.15
CA VAL A 25 5.41 -7.03 11.95
C VAL A 25 4.47 -7.94 12.74
N PRO A 26 4.16 -7.68 14.04
CA PRO A 26 3.12 -8.42 14.76
C PRO A 26 1.77 -8.38 14.05
N THR A 27 1.34 -7.21 13.57
CA THR A 27 0.07 -7.05 12.84
C THR A 27 0.06 -7.85 11.54
N ALA A 28 1.13 -7.78 10.74
CA ALA A 28 1.24 -8.55 9.50
C ALA A 28 1.18 -10.06 9.75
N LYS A 29 1.87 -10.56 10.79
CA LYS A 29 1.81 -11.98 11.18
C LYS A 29 0.42 -12.41 11.63
N ALA A 30 -0.30 -11.56 12.36
CA ALA A 30 -1.67 -11.83 12.77
C ALA A 30 -2.64 -11.90 11.57
N LEU A 31 -2.49 -10.98 10.60
CA LEU A 31 -3.26 -11.02 9.35
C LEU A 31 -2.99 -12.31 8.56
N LEU A 32 -1.72 -12.68 8.40
CA LEU A 32 -1.33 -13.93 7.72
C LEU A 32 -1.91 -15.16 8.42
N ALA A 33 -1.87 -15.21 9.75
CA ALA A 33 -2.47 -16.30 10.53
C ALA A 33 -4.00 -16.37 10.37
N GLY A 34 -4.65 -15.23 10.12
CA GLY A 34 -6.06 -15.13 9.78
C GLY A 34 -6.39 -15.42 8.32
N GLY A 35 -5.40 -15.72 7.48
CA GLY A 35 -5.56 -16.00 6.05
C GLY A 35 -5.64 -14.76 5.16
N VAL A 36 -5.29 -13.57 5.67
CA VAL A 36 -5.21 -12.33 4.90
C VAL A 36 -3.73 -12.02 4.61
N ASP A 37 -3.35 -12.11 3.34
CA ASP A 37 -1.96 -11.97 2.88
C ASP A 37 -1.69 -10.62 2.20
N VAL A 38 -2.54 -9.62 2.42
CA VAL A 38 -2.40 -8.26 1.93
C VAL A 38 -2.58 -7.23 3.05
N MET A 39 -1.82 -6.14 3.00
CA MET A 39 -1.85 -5.08 4.00
C MET A 39 -1.58 -3.72 3.35
N GLU A 40 -2.51 -2.78 3.48
CA GLU A 40 -2.33 -1.39 3.07
C GLU A 40 -1.93 -0.55 4.29
N ILE A 41 -0.66 -0.16 4.41
CA ILE A 41 -0.19 0.70 5.49
C ILE A 41 -0.36 2.16 5.08
N THR A 42 -1.17 2.92 5.82
CA THR A 42 -1.49 4.30 5.44
C THR A 42 -0.43 5.32 5.87
N PHE A 43 -0.15 6.30 5.03
CA PHE A 43 0.67 7.48 5.33
C PHE A 43 -0.06 8.52 6.21
N ARG A 44 -0.80 8.06 7.23
CA ARG A 44 -1.50 8.91 8.20
C ARG A 44 -0.68 9.20 9.46
N THR A 45 0.41 8.48 9.66
CA THR A 45 1.31 8.60 10.80
C THR A 45 2.77 8.65 10.33
N ALA A 46 3.68 9.10 11.21
CA ALA A 46 5.11 9.12 10.92
C ALA A 46 5.71 7.71 10.77
N ALA A 47 5.08 6.69 11.38
CA ALA A 47 5.57 5.31 11.39
C ALA A 47 5.39 4.57 10.05
N ALA A 48 4.62 5.11 9.10
CA ALA A 48 4.23 4.40 7.88
C ALA A 48 5.42 3.85 7.08
N ALA A 49 6.44 4.67 6.83
CA ALA A 49 7.59 4.27 6.02
C ALA A 49 8.43 3.16 6.68
N ASP A 50 8.68 3.30 7.98
CA ASP A 50 9.44 2.31 8.75
C ASP A 50 8.63 1.00 8.91
N SER A 51 7.31 1.12 9.06
CA SER A 51 6.39 -0.03 9.10
C SER A 51 6.40 -0.82 7.79
N ILE A 52 6.31 -0.13 6.65
CA ILE A 52 6.40 -0.77 5.31
C ILE A 52 7.75 -1.48 5.17
N THR A 53 8.85 -0.82 5.56
CA THR A 53 10.20 -1.38 5.50
C THR A 53 10.32 -2.65 6.35
N ALA A 54 9.81 -2.62 7.59
CA ALA A 54 9.84 -3.76 8.49
C ALA A 54 9.03 -4.94 7.95
N VAL A 55 7.79 -4.71 7.49
CA VAL A 55 6.93 -5.75 6.93
C VAL A 55 7.52 -6.33 5.64
N ALA A 56 8.01 -5.50 4.72
CA ALA A 56 8.61 -5.95 3.47
C ALA A 56 9.85 -6.83 3.69
N LYS A 57 10.61 -6.56 4.77
CA LYS A 57 11.81 -7.32 5.13
C LYS A 57 11.50 -8.60 5.90
N GLU A 58 10.59 -8.53 6.87
CA GLU A 58 10.39 -9.59 7.87
C GLU A 58 9.19 -10.51 7.57
N CYS A 59 8.27 -10.08 6.70
CA CYS A 59 7.08 -10.81 6.30
C CYS A 59 7.00 -10.92 4.76
N PRO A 60 7.91 -11.64 4.08
CA PRO A 60 7.96 -11.70 2.62
C PRO A 60 6.68 -12.28 1.98
N ASP A 61 5.92 -13.09 2.72
CA ASP A 61 4.64 -13.63 2.27
C ASP A 61 3.51 -12.58 2.27
N MET A 62 3.67 -11.48 3.01
CA MET A 62 2.72 -10.37 3.05
C MET A 62 2.89 -9.47 1.82
N LEU A 63 1.80 -9.25 1.07
CA LEU A 63 1.73 -8.17 0.10
C LEU A 63 1.51 -6.85 0.82
N VAL A 64 2.59 -6.16 1.17
CA VAL A 64 2.51 -4.82 1.74
C VAL A 64 2.42 -3.75 0.65
N GLY A 65 1.45 -2.85 0.79
CA GLY A 65 1.29 -1.64 -0.01
C GLY A 65 1.19 -0.40 0.86
N ALA A 66 1.12 0.76 0.21
CA ALA A 66 0.97 2.04 0.88
C ALA A 66 -0.35 2.69 0.56
N GLY A 67 -1.01 3.18 1.61
CA GLY A 67 -2.30 3.84 1.56
C GLY A 67 -2.25 5.32 1.92
N THR A 68 -3.32 6.05 1.65
CA THR A 68 -3.40 7.51 1.92
C THR A 68 -2.21 8.26 1.32
N VAL A 69 -1.72 7.83 0.16
CA VAL A 69 -0.64 8.52 -0.56
C VAL A 69 -1.23 9.73 -1.27
N ILE A 70 -0.83 10.92 -0.86
CA ILE A 70 -1.39 12.19 -1.36
C ILE A 70 -0.37 13.07 -2.08
N THR A 71 0.91 12.70 -2.07
CA THR A 71 1.96 13.39 -2.83
C THR A 71 2.87 12.41 -3.56
N LEU A 72 3.51 12.88 -4.63
CA LEU A 72 4.52 12.10 -5.36
C LEU A 72 5.71 11.72 -4.47
N GLU A 73 6.11 12.58 -3.53
CA GLU A 73 7.19 12.27 -2.59
C GLU A 73 6.85 11.10 -1.67
N GLN A 74 5.62 11.06 -1.13
CA GLN A 74 5.14 9.93 -0.35
C GLN A 74 5.12 8.65 -1.18
N CYS A 75 4.67 8.74 -2.44
CA CYS A 75 4.64 7.61 -3.35
C CYS A 75 6.06 7.02 -3.57
N LYS A 76 7.02 7.88 -3.94
CA LYS A 76 8.42 7.47 -4.14
C LYS A 76 9.02 6.87 -2.87
N LYS A 77 8.76 7.50 -1.71
CA LYS A 77 9.21 7.00 -0.40
C LYS A 77 8.63 5.62 -0.09
N ALA A 78 7.32 5.43 -0.29
CA ALA A 78 6.63 4.18 -0.06
C ALA A 78 7.23 3.03 -0.88
N VAL A 79 7.42 3.25 -2.18
CA VAL A 79 8.02 2.26 -3.09
C VAL A 79 9.46 1.95 -2.69
N ALA A 80 10.25 2.97 -2.34
CA ALA A 80 11.61 2.77 -1.84
C ALA A 80 11.67 1.96 -0.53
N CYS A 81 10.66 2.09 0.34
CA CYS A 81 10.50 1.27 1.55
C CYS A 81 10.02 -0.16 1.27
N GLY A 82 9.62 -0.49 0.04
CA GLY A 82 9.25 -1.83 -0.36
C GLY A 82 7.75 -2.05 -0.61
N ALA A 83 6.92 -1.00 -0.57
CA ALA A 83 5.52 -1.10 -0.96
C ALA A 83 5.38 -1.63 -2.39
N LYS A 84 4.50 -2.63 -2.59
CA LYS A 84 4.28 -3.30 -3.87
C LYS A 84 3.09 -2.75 -4.65
N PHE A 85 2.24 -1.97 -4.00
CA PHE A 85 1.14 -1.25 -4.60
C PHE A 85 0.88 0.04 -3.82
N ILE A 86 0.20 0.98 -4.46
CA ILE A 86 -0.15 2.29 -3.93
C ILE A 86 -1.67 2.47 -3.98
N VAL A 87 -2.22 3.07 -2.93
CA VAL A 87 -3.61 3.52 -2.82
C VAL A 87 -3.60 5.00 -2.45
N SER A 88 -4.30 5.81 -3.25
CA SER A 88 -4.53 7.23 -2.98
C SER A 88 -6.01 7.47 -2.70
N PRO A 89 -6.38 8.38 -1.78
CA PRO A 89 -7.78 8.64 -1.44
C PRO A 89 -8.51 9.39 -2.56
N GLY A 90 -7.78 9.99 -3.50
CA GLY A 90 -8.28 10.68 -4.67
C GLY A 90 -7.38 10.44 -5.89
N TYR A 91 -7.85 10.85 -7.06
CA TYR A 91 -7.08 10.78 -8.30
C TYR A 91 -6.07 11.94 -8.35
N SER A 92 -4.78 11.59 -8.43
CA SER A 92 -3.70 12.53 -8.67
C SER A 92 -2.97 12.10 -9.93
N GLU A 93 -3.08 12.89 -11.00
CA GLU A 93 -2.45 12.60 -12.29
C GLU A 93 -0.94 12.39 -12.15
N GLU A 94 -0.27 13.18 -11.31
CA GLU A 94 1.16 13.06 -11.05
C GLU A 94 1.53 11.72 -10.39
N VAL A 95 0.78 11.29 -9.36
CA VAL A 95 1.02 10.01 -8.67
C VAL A 95 0.70 8.83 -9.59
N VAL A 96 -0.42 8.89 -10.29
CA VAL A 96 -0.86 7.82 -11.21
C VAL A 96 0.14 7.67 -12.35
N SER A 97 0.50 8.75 -13.03
CA SER A 97 1.45 8.72 -14.15
C SER A 97 2.79 8.15 -13.72
N TRP A 98 3.32 8.60 -12.57
CA TRP A 98 4.58 8.09 -12.06
C TRP A 98 4.51 6.59 -11.73
N CYS A 99 3.42 6.12 -11.10
CA CYS A 99 3.25 4.70 -10.81
C CYS A 99 3.22 3.85 -12.09
N VAL A 100 2.45 4.29 -13.09
CA VAL A 100 2.34 3.61 -14.39
C VAL A 100 3.69 3.54 -15.10
N GLU A 101 4.41 4.66 -15.19
CA GLU A 101 5.75 4.73 -15.80
C GLU A 101 6.77 3.81 -15.11
N ASN A 102 6.62 3.59 -13.80
CA ASN A 102 7.54 2.79 -12.99
C ASN A 102 7.04 1.35 -12.73
N ASN A 103 5.98 0.92 -13.43
CA ASN A 103 5.35 -0.41 -13.25
C ASN A 103 4.94 -0.72 -11.79
N VAL A 104 4.47 0.30 -11.07
CA VAL A 104 3.93 0.17 -9.72
C VAL A 104 2.41 0.10 -9.81
N ALA A 105 1.81 -0.93 -9.20
CA ALA A 105 0.36 -1.04 -9.14
C ALA A 105 -0.24 0.12 -8.34
N ILE A 106 -1.24 0.79 -8.90
CA ILE A 106 -1.89 1.96 -8.32
C ILE A 106 -3.41 1.78 -8.38
N THR A 107 -4.10 2.05 -7.27
CA THR A 107 -5.57 2.10 -7.19
C THR A 107 -5.99 3.45 -6.62
N PRO A 108 -6.23 4.47 -7.46
CA PRO A 108 -6.66 5.77 -7.00
C PRO A 108 -8.16 5.77 -6.64
N GLY A 109 -8.53 6.51 -5.60
CA GLY A 109 -9.93 6.85 -5.35
C GLY A 109 -10.45 7.80 -6.42
N CYS A 110 -11.57 7.47 -7.05
CA CYS A 110 -12.22 8.29 -8.06
C CYS A 110 -13.69 8.51 -7.66
N VAL A 111 -14.20 9.72 -7.84
CA VAL A 111 -15.58 10.10 -7.48
C VAL A 111 -16.39 10.65 -8.66
N THR A 112 -15.76 10.83 -9.82
CA THR A 112 -16.40 11.28 -11.06
C THR A 112 -16.16 10.30 -12.22
N PRO A 113 -17.04 10.26 -13.24
CA PRO A 113 -16.80 9.45 -14.44
C PRO A 113 -15.50 9.78 -15.16
N THR A 114 -15.11 11.06 -15.21
CA THR A 114 -13.87 11.52 -15.85
C THR A 114 -12.61 10.98 -15.16
N GLU A 115 -12.67 10.74 -13.85
CA GLU A 115 -11.54 10.13 -13.12
C GLU A 115 -11.50 8.60 -13.28
N ILE A 116 -12.61 7.96 -13.66
CA ILE A 116 -12.73 6.51 -13.81
C ILE A 116 -12.38 6.04 -15.24
N MET A 117 -12.68 6.86 -16.25
CA MET A 117 -12.65 6.50 -17.68
C MET A 117 -11.52 7.14 -18.47
#